data_AF-A0A1F2T2C3-F1
#
_entry.id   AF-A0A1F2T2C3-F1
#
_cell.length_a   1.000
_cell.length_b   1.000
_cell.length_c   1.000
_cell.angle_alpha   90.00
_cell.angle_beta   90.00
_cell.angle_gamma   90.00
#
_symmetry.space_group_name_H-M   'P 1'
#
loop_
_entity.id
_entity.type
_entity.pdbx_description
1 polymer ?
#
loop_
_entity_poly.entity_id
_entity_poly.type
_entity_poly.pdbx_seq_one_letter_code
_entity_poly.pdbx_strand_id
1 'polypeptide(L)'
;MQVNLVLLHVLESELGIRLSGEDILPLLQGDDEGEAFDPSPVYKYLTEKSRNVPGFQVKSSAVLGNFAFQKMAMVNDLRERGEDLVANDIIAALAGDAEARKQVSAQNVEPNPREFDLCPPQDEFLIIISTETVWSRFPALVGLR
;
A
#
# COMPACT_ATOMS: atom_id res chain seq x y z
N MET A 1 -10.17 13.90 -1.89
CA MET A 1 -10.14 12.90 -2.99
C MET A 1 -8.70 12.46 -3.27
N GLN A 2 -8.48 11.24 -3.76
CA GLN A 2 -7.13 10.70 -4.03
C GLN A 2 -7.12 9.88 -5.31
N VAL A 3 -6.00 9.89 -6.03
CA VAL A 3 -5.75 9.04 -7.21
C VAL A 3 -5.02 7.76 -6.79
N ASN A 4 -5.36 6.63 -7.40
CA ASN A 4 -4.67 5.36 -7.16
C ASN A 4 -3.19 5.43 -7.61
N LEU A 5 -2.26 5.28 -6.67
CA LEU A 5 -0.82 5.33 -6.93
C LEU A 5 -0.31 4.20 -7.82
N VAL A 6 -0.92 3.01 -7.72
CA VAL A 6 -0.56 1.85 -8.55
C VAL A 6 -0.88 2.14 -10.01
N LEU A 7 -2.00 2.80 -10.28
CA LEU A 7 -2.36 3.23 -11.63
C LEU A 7 -1.30 4.18 -12.20
N LEU A 8 -0.89 5.20 -11.44
CA LEU A 8 0.16 6.15 -11.86
C LEU A 8 1.49 5.43 -12.13
N HIS A 9 1.86 4.48 -11.27
CA HIS A 9 3.08 3.70 -11.44
C HIS A 9 3.06 2.86 -12.72
N VAL A 10 1.98 2.12 -13.00
CA VAL A 10 1.85 1.29 -14.22
C VAL A 10 1.83 2.17 -15.48
N LEU A 11 1.14 3.31 -15.44
CA LEU A 11 1.14 4.27 -16.55
C LEU A 11 2.55 4.74 -16.88
N GLU A 12 3.38 5.02 -15.87
CA GLU A 12 4.75 5.45 -16.09
C GLU A 12 5.68 4.29 -16.51
N SER A 13 5.67 3.18 -15.77
CA SER A 13 6.67 2.12 -15.92
C SER A 13 6.42 1.23 -17.15
N GLU A 14 5.17 0.93 -17.48
CA GLU A 14 4.81 0.04 -18.59
C GLU A 14 4.41 0.80 -19.84
N LEU A 15 3.76 1.96 -19.69
CA LEU A 15 3.18 2.72 -20.80
C LEU A 15 3.93 4.01 -21.14
N GLY A 16 4.92 4.40 -20.33
CA GLY A 16 5.73 5.61 -20.53
C GLY A 16 4.96 6.92 -20.36
N ILE A 17 3.77 6.88 -19.77
CA ILE A 17 2.92 8.04 -19.54
C ILE A 17 3.18 8.57 -18.14
N ARG A 18 3.85 9.72 -18.04
CA ARG A 18 4.05 10.42 -16.77
C ARG A 18 2.84 11.27 -16.42
N LEU A 19 2.21 10.94 -15.30
CA LEU A 19 1.05 11.62 -14.73
C LEU A 19 1.19 11.68 -13.21
N SER A 20 0.78 12.80 -12.62
CA SER A 20 0.71 12.98 -11.18
C SER A 20 -0.72 13.18 -10.69
N GLY A 21 -0.93 13.04 -9.38
CA GLY A 21 -2.21 13.39 -8.76
C GLY A 21 -2.55 14.89 -8.92
N GLU A 22 -1.53 15.75 -8.95
CA GLU A 22 -1.70 17.19 -9.13
C GLU A 22 -2.18 17.55 -10.55
N ASP A 23 -1.88 16.72 -11.55
CA ASP A 23 -2.38 16.91 -12.92
C ASP A 23 -3.84 16.51 -13.08
N ILE A 24 -4.31 15.56 -12.26
CA ILE A 24 -5.60 14.86 -12.45
C ILE A 24 -6.67 15.40 -11.50
N LEU A 25 -6.34 15.57 -10.22
CA LEU A 25 -7.30 15.96 -9.18
C LEU A 25 -8.00 17.30 -9.47
N PRO A 26 -7.33 18.34 -9.99
CA PRO A 26 -7.99 19.61 -10.31
C PRO A 26 -9.00 19.52 -11.45
N LEU A 27 -8.95 18.47 -12.28
CA LEU A 27 -9.89 18.25 -13.38
C LEU A 27 -11.19 17.59 -12.92
N LEU A 28 -11.19 17.02 -11.71
CA LEU A 28 -12.35 16.35 -11.15
C LEU A 28 -13.37 17.39 -10.70
N GLN A 29 -14.60 17.26 -11.18
CA GLN A 29 -15.70 18.14 -10.80
C GLN A 29 -16.58 17.46 -9.77
N GLY A 30 -17.22 18.27 -8.92
CA GLY A 30 -17.95 17.80 -7.76
C GLY A 30 -17.09 17.79 -6.50
N ASP A 31 -17.66 18.32 -5.42
CA ASP A 31 -17.02 18.42 -4.12
C ASP A 31 -17.98 17.97 -3.01
N ASP A 32 -17.50 18.03 -1.76
CA ASP A 32 -18.28 17.69 -0.57
C ASP A 32 -19.37 18.75 -0.26
N GLU A 33 -19.43 19.86 -1.02
CA GLU A 33 -20.37 20.97 -0.85
C GLU A 33 -21.65 20.83 -1.72
N GLY A 34 -21.80 19.70 -2.42
CA GLY A 34 -23.05 19.31 -3.09
C GLY A 34 -23.06 19.50 -4.60
N GLU A 35 -21.92 19.82 -5.22
CA GLU A 35 -21.79 19.73 -6.66
C GLU A 35 -21.83 18.27 -7.15
N ALA A 36 -22.46 18.04 -8.30
CA ALA A 36 -22.56 16.71 -8.87
C ALA A 36 -21.17 16.19 -9.26
N PHE A 37 -20.81 15.02 -8.76
CA PHE A 37 -19.56 14.34 -9.10
C PHE A 37 -19.50 14.01 -10.60
N ASP A 38 -18.59 14.65 -11.33
CA ASP A 38 -18.36 14.42 -12.76
C ASP A 38 -16.86 14.12 -13.06
N PRO A 39 -16.52 12.84 -13.31
CA PRO A 39 -15.16 12.44 -13.71
C PRO A 39 -14.89 12.59 -15.21
N SER A 40 -15.84 13.07 -16.01
CA SER A 40 -15.70 13.16 -17.47
C SER A 40 -14.46 13.96 -17.93
N PRO A 41 -14.08 15.10 -17.32
CA PRO A 41 -12.87 15.84 -17.71
C PRO A 41 -11.59 15.04 -17.46
N VAL A 42 -11.55 14.27 -16.36
CA VAL A 42 -10.43 13.36 -16.05
C VAL A 42 -10.30 12.28 -17.12
N TYR A 43 -11.41 11.64 -17.53
CA TYR A 43 -11.38 10.61 -18.57
C TYR A 43 -10.90 11.16 -19.92
N LYS A 44 -11.30 12.38 -20.28
CA LYS A 44 -10.84 13.04 -21.49
C LYS A 44 -9.33 13.28 -21.44
N TYR A 45 -8.83 13.83 -20.33
CA TYR A 45 -7.40 14.06 -20.15
C TYR A 45 -6.57 12.78 -20.21
N LEU A 46 -7.02 11.70 -19.56
CA LEU A 46 -6.36 10.39 -19.63
C LEU A 46 -6.36 9.82 -21.05
N THR A 47 -7.47 9.97 -21.79
CA THR A 47 -7.57 9.52 -23.18
C THR A 47 -6.61 10.28 -24.09
N GLU A 48 -6.46 11.59 -23.90
CA GLU A 48 -5.53 12.40 -24.68
C GLU A 48 -4.07 12.00 -24.40
N LYS A 49 -3.70 11.78 -23.13
CA LYS A 49 -2.34 11.39 -22.74
C LYS A 49 -1.96 9.99 -23.17
N SER A 50 -2.94 9.10 -23.28
CA SER A 50 -2.74 7.70 -23.70
C SER A 50 -2.96 7.45 -25.19
N ARG A 51 -3.21 8.50 -25.99
CA ARG A 51 -3.54 8.38 -27.42
C ARG A 51 -2.51 7.60 -28.24
N ASN A 52 -1.24 7.66 -27.84
CA ASN A 52 -0.14 6.99 -28.53
C ASN A 52 0.06 5.53 -28.10
N VAL A 53 -0.69 5.05 -27.10
CA VAL A 53 -0.62 3.66 -26.63
C VAL A 53 -1.62 2.81 -27.41
N PRO A 54 -1.16 1.86 -28.25
CA PRO A 54 -2.06 1.01 -29.02
C PRO A 54 -2.98 0.19 -28.13
N GLY A 55 -4.28 0.25 -28.39
CA GLY A 55 -5.29 -0.54 -27.67
C GLY A 55 -5.70 0.00 -26.30
N PHE A 56 -5.13 1.13 -25.84
CA PHE A 56 -5.53 1.75 -24.59
C PHE A 56 -6.94 2.37 -24.71
N GLN A 57 -7.81 2.07 -23.75
CA GLN A 57 -9.18 2.58 -23.71
C GLN A 57 -9.55 3.01 -22.30
N VAL A 58 -10.14 4.20 -22.18
CA VAL A 58 -10.73 4.70 -20.93
C VAL A 58 -12.24 4.41 -20.96
N LYS A 59 -12.74 3.72 -19.95
CA LYS A 59 -14.17 3.43 -19.78
C LYS A 59 -14.64 3.93 -18.42
N SER A 60 -15.81 4.57 -18.38
CA SER A 60 -16.43 4.99 -17.13
C SER A 60 -16.97 3.77 -16.39
N SER A 61 -16.56 3.61 -15.13
CA SER A 61 -17.07 2.58 -14.23
C SER A 61 -16.96 3.08 -12.78
N ALA A 62 -17.98 2.80 -11.97
CA ALA A 62 -17.97 3.02 -10.54
C ALA A 62 -17.92 1.67 -9.82
N VAL A 63 -17.00 1.53 -8.87
CA VAL A 63 -16.86 0.30 -8.06
C VAL A 63 -17.03 0.68 -6.61
N LEU A 64 -18.01 0.06 -5.96
CA LEU A 64 -18.18 0.14 -4.51
C LEU A 64 -17.54 -1.12 -3.90
N GLY A 65 -16.50 -0.93 -3.10
CA GLY A 65 -15.81 -2.02 -2.42
C GLY A 65 -15.36 -1.59 -1.03
N ASN A 66 -15.21 -2.56 -0.12
CA ASN A 66 -14.64 -2.34 1.21
C ASN A 66 -13.11 -2.26 1.14
N PHE A 67 -12.57 -1.48 0.19
CA PHE A 67 -11.14 -1.37 0.00
C PHE A 67 -10.52 -0.78 1.26
N ALA A 68 -9.75 -1.61 1.98
CA ALA A 68 -8.92 -1.16 3.08
C ALA A 68 -7.73 -0.38 2.49
N PHE A 69 -7.93 0.92 2.28
CA PHE A 69 -6.87 1.88 1.91
C PHE A 69 -5.70 1.93 2.90
N GLN A 70 -5.78 1.20 4.03
CA GLN A 70 -4.71 1.06 5.02
C GLN A 70 -3.38 0.62 4.40
N LYS A 71 -3.38 -0.15 3.30
CA LYS A 71 -2.14 -0.56 2.63
C LYS A 71 -1.45 0.56 1.84
N MET A 72 -2.15 1.64 1.46
CA MET A 72 -1.55 2.74 0.70
C MET A 72 -0.60 3.61 1.53
N ALA A 73 -0.84 3.74 2.85
CA ALA A 73 0.10 4.39 3.75
C ALA A 73 1.45 3.64 3.76
N MET A 74 1.42 2.31 3.81
CA MET A 74 2.63 1.48 3.72
C MET A 74 3.33 1.60 2.35
N VAL A 75 2.59 1.66 1.25
CA VAL A 75 3.18 1.87 -0.09
C VAL A 75 3.85 3.25 -0.19
N ASN A 76 3.25 4.29 0.41
CA ASN A 76 3.83 5.62 0.41
C ASN A 76 5.10 5.68 1.27
N ASP A 77 5.11 5.03 2.44
CA ASP A 77 6.30 4.89 3.28
C ASP A 77 7.47 4.23 2.53
N LEU A 78 7.20 3.16 1.78
CA LEU A 78 8.22 2.51 0.95
C LEU A 78 8.78 3.44 -0.14
N ARG A 79 7.95 4.31 -0.72
CA ARG A 79 8.34 5.24 -1.77
C ARG A 79 9.16 6.41 -1.22
N GLU A 80 8.73 6.98 -0.10
CA GLU A 80 9.37 8.16 0.51
C GLU A 80 10.69 7.80 1.21
N ARG A 81 10.76 6.62 1.83
CA ARG A 81 11.92 6.20 2.63
C ARG A 81 12.81 5.18 1.92
N GLY A 82 12.66 5.03 0.61
CA GLY A 82 13.37 3.99 -0.16
C GLY A 82 14.88 3.99 0.10
N GLU A 83 15.52 5.16 0.13
CA GLU A 83 16.96 5.29 0.39
C GLU A 83 17.33 4.85 1.83
N ASP A 84 16.54 5.26 2.83
CA ASP A 84 16.74 4.87 4.24
C ASP A 84 16.54 3.37 4.44
N LEU A 85 15.60 2.76 3.71
CA LEU A 85 15.32 1.33 3.79
C LEU A 85 16.45 0.50 3.18
N VAL A 86 17.06 0.97 2.09
CA VAL A 86 18.23 0.33 1.46
C VAL A 86 19.46 0.42 2.36
N ALA A 87 19.63 1.53 3.09
CA ALA A 87 20.74 1.75 4.00
C ALA A 87 20.64 0.96 5.32
N ASN A 88 19.53 0.27 5.58
CA ASN A 88 19.30 -0.42 6.85
C ASN A 88 19.75 -1.88 6.80
N ASP A 89 20.71 -2.26 7.66
CA ASP A 89 21.28 -3.62 7.70
C ASP A 89 20.25 -4.70 8.04
N ILE A 90 19.24 -4.40 8.86
CA ILE A 90 18.17 -5.36 9.17
C ILE A 90 17.31 -5.62 7.93
N ILE A 91 16.98 -4.56 7.18
CA ILE A 91 16.21 -4.68 5.95
C ILE A 91 17.02 -5.41 4.87
N ALA A 92 18.30 -5.06 4.71
CA ALA A 92 19.21 -5.76 3.80
C ALA A 92 19.34 -7.26 4.16
N ALA A 93 19.45 -7.57 5.45
CA ALA A 93 19.50 -8.94 5.94
C ALA A 93 18.20 -9.72 5.63
N LEU A 94 17.03 -9.09 5.84
CA LEU A 94 15.73 -9.66 5.49
C LEU A 94 15.55 -9.82 3.97
N ALA A 95 16.10 -8.92 3.17
CA ALA A 95 16.13 -9.00 1.70
C ALA A 95 17.11 -10.06 1.17
N GLY A 96 17.94 -10.66 2.04
CA GLY A 96 18.81 -11.78 1.71
C GLY A 96 20.29 -11.43 1.56
N ASP A 97 20.74 -10.24 1.92
CA ASP A 97 22.16 -9.92 1.94
C ASP A 97 22.88 -10.81 2.98
N ALA A 98 23.91 -11.52 2.54
CA ALA A 98 24.61 -12.51 3.37
C ALA A 98 25.50 -11.86 4.42
N GLU A 99 26.05 -10.68 4.14
CA GLU A 99 26.96 -9.99 5.04
C GLU A 99 26.18 -9.20 6.10
N ALA A 100 25.10 -8.53 5.70
CA ALA A 100 24.16 -7.89 6.62
C ALA A 100 23.55 -8.92 7.59
N ARG A 101 23.18 -10.12 7.10
CA ARG A 101 22.72 -11.21 7.98
C ARG A 101 23.73 -11.61 9.03
N LYS A 102 25.01 -11.70 8.66
CA LYS A 102 26.08 -12.00 9.63
C LYS A 102 26.23 -10.87 10.65
N GLN A 103 26.25 -9.62 10.19
CA GLN A 103 26.40 -8.45 11.08
C GLN A 103 25.25 -8.35 12.08
N VAL A 104 24.00 -8.51 11.62
CA VAL A 104 22.81 -8.53 12.49
C VAL A 104 22.86 -9.73 13.44
N SER A 105 23.20 -10.92 12.97
CA SER A 105 23.28 -12.12 13.82
C SER A 105 24.40 -12.05 14.86
N ALA A 106 25.49 -11.35 14.58
CA ALA A 106 26.62 -11.18 15.49
C ALA A 106 26.28 -10.27 16.69
N GLN A 107 25.21 -9.47 16.59
CA GLN A 107 24.69 -8.64 17.68
C GLN A 107 23.68 -9.38 18.57
N ASN A 108 23.39 -10.66 18.28
CA ASN A 108 22.33 -11.39 18.94
C ASN A 108 22.83 -11.97 20.29
N VAL A 109 22.35 -11.40 21.38
CA VAL A 109 22.42 -12.03 22.71
C VAL A 109 21.29 -13.04 22.78
N GLU A 110 21.58 -14.27 23.21
CA GLU A 110 20.55 -15.30 23.40
C GLU A 110 19.53 -14.80 24.44
N PRO A 111 18.28 -14.50 24.04
CA PRO A 111 17.33 -13.88 24.94
C PRO A 111 16.83 -14.91 25.95
N ASN A 112 16.69 -14.51 27.20
CA ASN A 112 16.07 -15.35 28.22
C ASN A 112 14.55 -15.39 27.97
N PRO A 113 13.94 -16.56 27.67
CA PRO A 113 12.53 -16.63 27.33
C PRO A 113 11.58 -16.10 28.41
N ARG A 114 12.02 -16.10 29.68
CA ARG A 114 11.22 -15.61 30.81
C ARG A 114 11.07 -14.10 30.85
N GLU A 115 11.86 -13.36 30.08
CA GLU A 115 11.77 -11.89 30.01
C GLU A 115 10.55 -11.44 29.19
N PHE A 116 10.09 -12.26 28.25
CA PHE A 116 8.90 -11.94 27.43
C PHE A 116 7.60 -11.95 28.26
N ASP A 117 7.54 -12.74 29.33
CA ASP A 117 6.39 -12.80 30.24
C ASP A 117 6.29 -11.59 31.19
N LEU A 118 7.32 -10.73 31.22
CA LEU A 118 7.39 -9.55 32.09
C LEU A 118 6.82 -8.28 31.43
N CYS A 119 6.56 -8.32 30.12
CA CYS A 119 5.92 -7.21 29.41
C CYS A 119 4.41 -7.24 29.73
N PRO A 120 3.87 -6.24 30.44
CA PRO A 120 2.45 -6.23 30.74
C PRO A 120 1.65 -5.95 29.46
N PRO A 121 0.40 -6.46 29.32
CA PRO A 121 -0.36 -6.38 28.07
C PRO A 121 -0.57 -4.97 27.53
N GLN A 122 -0.58 -3.95 28.40
CA GLN A 122 -0.69 -2.55 27.96
C GLN A 122 0.54 -2.02 27.21
N ASP A 123 1.70 -2.68 27.36
CA ASP A 123 2.98 -2.32 26.74
C ASP A 123 3.33 -3.26 25.58
N GLU A 124 2.42 -4.19 25.23
CA GLU A 124 2.57 -5.10 24.10
C GLU A 124 2.04 -4.46 22.81
N PHE A 125 2.91 -4.34 21.79
CA PHE A 125 2.54 -3.80 20.49
C PHE A 125 2.02 -4.92 19.58
N LEU A 126 0.70 -5.04 19.45
CA LEU A 126 0.09 -5.95 18.48
C LEU A 126 0.18 -5.36 17.07
N ILE A 127 1.20 -5.76 16.31
CA ILE A 127 1.29 -5.40 14.89
C ILE A 127 0.37 -6.32 14.10
N ILE A 128 -0.82 -5.81 13.76
CA ILE A 128 -1.72 -6.49 12.83
C ILE A 128 -1.10 -6.38 11.43
N ILE A 129 -0.36 -7.42 11.03
CA ILE A 129 0.02 -7.57 9.62
C ILE A 129 -1.26 -7.76 8.82
N SER A 130 -1.54 -6.86 7.87
CA SER A 130 -2.75 -6.88 7.05
C SER A 130 -2.75 -8.10 6.12
N THR A 131 -3.11 -9.27 6.65
CA THR A 131 -3.41 -10.45 5.86
C THR A 131 -4.89 -10.38 5.52
N GLU A 132 -5.23 -10.06 4.27
CA GLU A 132 -6.60 -10.16 3.74
C GLU A 132 -7.11 -11.62 3.66
N THR A 133 -6.43 -12.59 4.31
CA THR A 133 -6.72 -14.01 4.18
C THR A 133 -6.54 -14.75 5.50
N VAL A 134 -7.43 -14.52 6.48
CA VAL A 134 -7.59 -15.45 7.64
C VAL A 134 -9.05 -15.79 7.98
N TRP A 135 -10.07 -15.06 7.51
CA TRP A 135 -11.46 -15.31 7.96
C TRP A 135 -12.26 -16.39 7.22
N SER A 136 -11.67 -17.19 6.33
CA SER A 136 -12.37 -18.33 5.69
C SER A 136 -12.23 -19.66 6.45
N ARG A 137 -11.40 -19.75 7.50
CA ARG A 137 -11.13 -21.03 8.18
C ARG A 137 -11.22 -20.97 9.70
N PHE A 138 -12.33 -20.45 10.21
CA PHE A 138 -12.82 -20.79 11.56
C PHE A 138 -14.25 -21.33 11.47
N PRO A 139 -14.45 -22.63 11.17
CA PRO A 139 -15.75 -23.23 11.40
C PRO A 139 -15.96 -23.37 12.92
N ALA A 140 -16.93 -22.61 13.43
CA ALA A 140 -17.79 -22.92 14.56
C ALA A 140 -17.16 -23.68 15.75
N LEU A 141 -16.83 -22.95 16.81
CA LEU A 141 -16.91 -23.44 18.19
C LEU A 141 -17.61 -22.40 19.06
N VAL A 142 -18.91 -22.18 18.78
CA VAL A 142 -19.88 -21.70 19.77
C VAL A 142 -21.07 -22.64 19.67
N GLY A 143 -21.19 -23.53 20.65
CA GLY A 143 -22.24 -24.54 20.75
C GLY A 143 -22.30 -25.09 22.16
N LEU A 144 -22.94 -24.31 23.04
CA LEU A 144 -23.69 -24.68 24.25
C LEU A 144 -23.20 -25.84 25.14
N ARG A 145 -22.90 -25.50 26.39
CA ARG A 145 -23.72 -25.96 27.52
C ARG A 145 -24.09 -24.79 28.41
#